data_AF-A0A7V7T1I0-F1
#
_entry.id   AF-A0A7V7T1I0-F1
#
_cell.length_a   1.000
_cell.length_b   1.000
_cell.length_c   1.000
_cell.angle_alpha   90.00
_cell.angle_beta   90.00
_cell.angle_gamma   90.00
#
_symmetry.space_group_name_H-M   'P 1'
#
loop_
_entity.id
_entity.type
_entity.pdbx_description
1 polymer ?
#
loop_
_entity_poly.entity_id
_entity_poly.type
_entity_poly.pdbx_seq_one_letter_code
_entity_poly.pdbx_strand_id
1 'polypeptide(L)'
;MAVLLAGCDQDNNSKITATDGVIISEKFQPATHQKEHKISAFVEALEQAQLAFQVSGRLSKQWIDIGEQVNQGDELLSLYNPGLAPQIDRIKAQITANQAALQQSQKELQR
;
A
#
# COMPACT_ATOMS: atom_id res chain seq x y z
N MET A 1 24.43 17.93 81.63
CA MET A 1 23.24 18.20 82.46
C MET A 1 22.10 17.35 81.92
N ALA A 2 21.62 16.42 82.73
CA ALA A 2 20.45 15.61 82.45
C ALA A 2 19.19 16.46 82.56
N VAL A 3 18.22 16.25 81.67
CA VAL A 3 16.80 16.27 82.02
C VAL A 3 16.11 15.14 81.25
N LEU A 4 15.61 14.16 82.00
CA LEU A 4 14.65 13.17 81.55
C LEU A 4 13.26 13.82 81.53
N LEU A 5 12.44 13.53 80.51
CA LEU A 5 11.00 13.49 80.69
C LEU A 5 10.48 12.12 80.25
N ALA A 6 10.11 11.35 81.26
CA ALA A 6 9.29 10.15 81.17
C ALA A 6 7.81 10.55 81.09
N GLY A 7 6.99 9.69 80.47
CA GLY A 7 5.53 9.75 80.46
C GLY A 7 4.99 9.59 79.04
N CYS A 8 4.04 8.71 78.73
CA CYS A 8 3.23 7.84 79.55
C CYS A 8 2.92 6.60 78.70
N ASP A 9 3.06 5.43 79.31
CA ASP A 9 2.52 4.18 78.79
C ASP A 9 1.00 4.31 78.73
N GLN A 10 0.45 4.25 77.53
CA GLN A 10 -0.96 3.97 77.36
C GLN A 10 -1.09 2.98 76.22
N ASP A 11 -1.03 1.71 76.64
CA ASP A 11 -1.40 0.52 75.90
C ASP A 11 -2.90 0.61 75.54
N ASN A 12 -3.19 1.50 74.59
CA ASN A 12 -4.49 1.65 73.99
C ASN A 12 -4.62 0.57 72.93
N ASN A 13 -4.86 -0.66 73.39
CA ASN A 13 -5.39 -1.77 72.61
C ASN A 13 -6.76 -1.35 72.05
N SER A 14 -6.71 -0.50 71.03
CA SER A 14 -7.84 -0.06 70.26
C SER A 14 -8.19 -1.21 69.35
N LYS A 15 -9.01 -2.14 69.87
CA LYS A 15 -9.79 -3.03 69.02
C LYS A 15 -10.49 -2.16 68.00
N ILE A 16 -10.03 -2.25 66.75
CA ILE A 16 -10.69 -1.65 65.60
C ILE A 16 -12.11 -2.21 65.60
N THR A 17 -13.05 -1.39 66.06
CA THR A 17 -14.47 -1.71 65.99
C THR A 17 -14.83 -1.58 64.52
N ALA A 18 -15.01 -2.71 63.86
CA ALA A 18 -15.46 -2.75 62.48
C ALA A 18 -16.79 -2.00 62.40
N THR A 19 -16.78 -0.83 61.77
CA THR A 19 -17.98 -0.08 61.45
C THR A 19 -18.86 -0.97 60.60
N ASP A 20 -20.09 -1.24 61.06
CA ASP A 20 -21.08 -2.01 60.29
C ASP A 20 -21.55 -1.14 59.12
N GLY A 21 -20.73 -1.14 58.07
CA GLY A 21 -20.97 -0.42 56.84
C GLY A 21 -21.87 -1.26 55.95
N VAL A 22 -22.98 -0.68 55.51
CA VAL A 22 -23.84 -1.31 54.51
C VAL A 22 -23.05 -1.51 53.22
N ILE A 23 -22.79 -2.76 52.86
CA ILE A 23 -22.17 -3.15 51.60
C ILE A 23 -23.24 -3.54 50.60
N ILE A 24 -23.32 -2.79 49.49
CA ILE A 24 -24.20 -3.12 48.37
C ILE A 24 -23.44 -4.09 47.47
N SER A 25 -23.94 -5.32 47.33
CA SER A 25 -23.40 -6.31 46.40
C SER A 25 -24.45 -6.68 45.36
N GLU A 26 -24.00 -6.88 44.13
CA GLU A 26 -24.83 -7.33 43.02
C GLU A 26 -24.18 -8.56 42.38
N LYS A 27 -25.01 -9.53 41.95
CA LYS A 27 -24.49 -10.76 41.33
C LYS A 27 -24.00 -10.44 39.92
N PHE A 28 -22.70 -10.58 39.70
CA PHE A 28 -22.11 -10.43 38.37
C PHE A 28 -22.65 -11.52 37.42
N GLN A 29 -23.39 -11.11 36.39
CA GLN A 29 -23.73 -11.95 35.25
C GLN A 29 -22.85 -11.52 34.07
N PRO A 30 -22.08 -12.44 33.45
CA PRO A 30 -21.25 -12.07 32.31
C PRO A 30 -22.14 -11.76 31.10
N ALA A 31 -22.37 -10.47 30.82
CA ALA A 31 -22.93 -10.03 29.56
C ALA A 31 -21.80 -9.93 28.53
N THR A 32 -22.03 -10.45 27.32
CA THR A 32 -21.08 -10.28 26.21
C THR A 32 -21.10 -8.83 25.76
N HIS A 33 -20.13 -8.05 26.21
CA HIS A 33 -19.92 -6.68 25.76
C HIS A 33 -19.06 -6.67 24.50
N GLN A 34 -19.68 -6.45 23.34
CA GLN A 34 -18.92 -6.16 22.13
C GLN A 34 -18.44 -4.71 22.19
N LYS A 35 -17.12 -4.52 22.31
CA LYS A 35 -16.49 -3.21 22.22
C LYS A 35 -16.18 -2.92 20.76
N GLU A 36 -16.90 -1.95 20.20
CA GLU A 36 -16.56 -1.40 18.90
C GLU A 36 -15.42 -0.40 19.05
N HIS A 37 -14.37 -0.59 18.27
CA HIS A 37 -13.24 0.33 18.20
C HIS A 37 -13.29 1.09 16.89
N LYS A 38 -13.31 2.42 16.96
CA LYS A 38 -13.17 3.28 15.79
C LYS A 38 -11.69 3.56 15.57
N ILE A 39 -11.18 3.09 14.44
CA ILE A 39 -9.78 3.26 14.05
C ILE A 39 -9.76 4.00 12.71
N SER A 40 -8.94 5.04 12.61
CA SER A 40 -8.73 5.75 11.35
C SER A 40 -7.87 4.90 10.42
N ALA A 41 -8.30 4.76 9.18
CA ALA A 41 -7.57 4.07 8.12
C ALA A 41 -7.72 4.83 6.80
N PHE A 42 -6.82 4.54 5.87
CA PHE A 42 -6.87 5.04 4.50
C PHE A 42 -7.21 3.89 3.56
N VAL A 43 -7.90 4.21 2.47
CA VAL A 43 -8.18 3.27 1.37
C VAL A 43 -7.39 3.73 0.17
N GLU A 44 -6.68 2.81 -0.45
CA GLU A 44 -5.88 3.05 -1.66
C GLU A 44 -6.40 2.18 -2.81
N ALA A 45 -6.06 2.56 -4.04
CA ALA A 45 -6.39 1.76 -5.22
C ALA A 45 -5.64 0.43 -5.16
N LEU A 46 -6.34 -0.68 -5.45
CA LEU A 46 -5.71 -2.00 -5.51
C LEU A 46 -4.64 -2.07 -6.60
N GLU A 47 -4.93 -1.44 -7.75
CA GLU A 47 -4.04 -1.35 -8.89
C GLU A 47 -3.97 0.10 -9.37
N GLN A 48 -2.75 0.59 -9.60
CA GLN A 48 -2.52 1.93 -10.12
C GLN A 48 -1.55 1.86 -11.29
N ALA A 49 -1.95 2.42 -12.42
CA ALA A 49 -1.12 2.55 -13.60
C ALA A 49 -0.59 3.98 -13.73
N GLN A 50 0.74 4.14 -13.80
CA GLN A 50 1.37 5.37 -14.22
C GLN A 50 1.72 5.24 -15.70
N LEU A 51 0.99 5.96 -16.55
CA LEU A 51 1.17 5.87 -18.00
C LEU A 51 2.25 6.84 -18.47
N ALA A 52 3.17 6.34 -19.26
CA ALA A 52 4.18 7.12 -19.95
C ALA A 52 4.36 6.61 -21.38
N PHE A 53 4.70 7.52 -22.28
CA PHE A 53 5.02 7.13 -23.66
C PHE A 53 6.40 6.47 -23.73
N GLN A 54 6.48 5.35 -24.43
CA GLN A 54 7.73 4.59 -24.60
C GLN A 54 8.69 5.25 -25.60
N VAL A 55 8.15 6.07 -26.51
CA VAL A 55 8.92 6.75 -27.56
C VAL A 55 8.65 8.25 -27.48
N SER A 56 9.66 9.04 -27.87
CA SER A 56 9.49 10.47 -28.03
C SER A 56 8.60 10.78 -29.23
N GLY A 57 7.85 11.88 -29.15
CA GLY A 57 6.96 12.30 -30.21
C GLY A 57 6.12 13.48 -29.78
N ARG A 58 5.34 14.02 -30.71
CA ARG A 58 4.33 15.05 -30.42
C ARG A 58 2.98 14.38 -30.29
N LEU A 59 2.16 14.84 -29.35
CA LEU A 59 0.78 14.36 -29.27
C LEU A 59 0.03 14.74 -30.56
N SER A 60 -0.59 13.73 -31.19
CA SER A 60 -1.30 13.84 -32.46
C SER A 60 -2.81 13.79 -32.25
N LYS A 61 -3.27 12.82 -31.45
CA LYS A 61 -4.68 12.63 -31.13
C LYS A 61 -4.85 12.19 -29.68
N GLN A 62 -5.98 12.56 -29.11
CA GLN A 62 -6.46 12.15 -27.80
C GLN A 62 -7.92 11.70 -27.97
N TRP A 63 -8.23 10.51 -27.48
CA TRP A 63 -9.58 9.92 -27.60
C TRP A 63 -10.32 9.82 -26.29
N ILE A 64 -9.66 10.12 -25.18
CA ILE A 64 -10.23 10.01 -23.84
C ILE A 64 -10.33 11.36 -23.15
N ASP A 65 -11.28 11.44 -22.23
CA ASP A 65 -11.43 12.55 -21.31
C ASP A 65 -11.02 12.17 -19.87
N ILE A 66 -10.74 13.18 -19.06
CA ILE A 66 -10.33 12.97 -17.67
C ILE A 66 -11.53 12.44 -16.87
N GLY A 67 -11.33 11.33 -16.16
CA GLY A 67 -12.36 10.65 -15.37
C GLY A 67 -13.13 9.59 -16.14
N GLU A 68 -12.84 9.40 -17.42
CA GLU A 68 -13.41 8.32 -18.23
C GLU A 68 -12.86 6.95 -17.83
N GLN A 69 -13.72 5.93 -17.87
CA GLN A 69 -13.31 4.53 -17.66
C GLN A 69 -12.80 3.94 -18.96
N VAL A 70 -11.68 3.21 -18.88
CA VAL A 70 -11.01 2.62 -20.04
C VAL A 70 -10.69 1.15 -19.76
N ASN A 71 -10.57 0.37 -20.82
CA ASN A 71 -10.20 -1.04 -20.76
C ASN A 71 -8.76 -1.25 -21.25
N GLN A 72 -8.22 -2.43 -20.93
CA GLN A 72 -6.90 -2.83 -21.41
C GLN A 72 -6.90 -2.92 -22.94
N GLY A 73 -5.96 -2.21 -23.56
CA GLY A 73 -5.78 -2.20 -25.02
C GLY A 73 -6.45 -1.02 -25.72
N ASP A 74 -7.22 -0.20 -25.01
CA ASP A 74 -7.84 0.99 -25.59
C ASP A 74 -6.77 2.00 -26.05
N GLU A 75 -6.95 2.56 -27.25
CA GLU A 75 -6.07 3.61 -27.76
C GLU A 75 -6.44 4.95 -27.13
N LEU A 76 -5.70 5.32 -26.09
CA LEU A 76 -5.98 6.54 -25.34
C LEU A 76 -5.47 7.79 -26.08
N LEU A 77 -4.26 7.70 -26.62
CA LEU A 77 -3.47 8.81 -27.15
C LEU A 77 -2.58 8.30 -28.29
N SER A 78 -2.37 9.11 -29.31
CA SER A 78 -1.47 8.78 -30.43
C SER A 78 -0.39 9.83 -30.59
N LEU A 79 0.82 9.37 -30.87
CA LEU A 79 1.99 10.20 -31.07
C LEU A 79 2.38 10.29 -32.54
N TYR A 80 2.78 11.48 -32.96
CA TYR A 80 3.44 11.72 -34.22
C TYR A 80 4.96 11.83 -34.03
N ASN A 81 5.70 10.90 -34.63
CA ASN A 81 7.15 10.93 -34.72
C ASN A 81 7.62 10.60 -36.15
N PRO A 82 7.95 11.61 -36.98
CA PRO A 82 8.35 11.37 -38.36
C PRO A 82 9.70 10.64 -38.49
N GLY A 83 10.54 10.69 -37.45
CA GLY A 83 11.83 9.99 -37.43
C GLY A 83 11.70 8.49 -37.18
N LEU A 84 10.55 8.01 -36.69
CA LEU A 84 10.38 6.60 -36.31
C LEU A 84 10.15 5.69 -37.52
N ALA A 85 9.34 6.11 -38.50
CA ALA A 85 9.03 5.29 -39.68
C ALA A 85 10.28 4.90 -40.49
N PRO A 86 11.20 5.84 -40.86
CA PRO A 86 12.43 5.47 -41.57
C PRO A 86 13.38 4.60 -40.77
N GLN A 87 13.31 4.61 -39.43
CA GLN A 87 14.11 3.70 -38.60
C GLN A 87 13.55 2.28 -38.65
N ILE A 88 12.23 2.14 -38.55
CA ILE A 88 11.54 0.85 -38.68
C ILE A 88 11.85 0.21 -40.04
N ASP A 89 11.78 0.98 -41.13
CA ASP A 89 12.02 0.45 -42.47
C ASP A 89 13.45 -0.02 -42.67
N ARG A 90 14.43 0.73 -42.13
CA ARG A 90 15.85 0.34 -42.14
C ARG A 90 16.08 -0.98 -41.38
N ILE A 91 15.49 -1.13 -40.21
CA ILE A 91 15.62 -2.35 -39.40
C ILE A 91 14.97 -3.54 -40.13
N LYS A 92 13.78 -3.36 -40.72
CA LYS A 92 13.13 -4.40 -41.53
C LYS A 92 14.01 -4.84 -42.70
N ALA A 93 14.62 -3.90 -43.43
CA ALA A 93 15.55 -4.22 -44.50
C ALA A 93 16.76 -5.02 -44.01
N GLN A 94 17.31 -4.69 -42.83
CA GLN A 94 18.39 -5.45 -42.21
C GLN A 94 17.96 -6.87 -41.83
N ILE A 95 16.76 -7.05 -41.29
CA ILE A 95 16.20 -8.38 -40.98
C ILE A 95 16.12 -9.22 -42.26
N THR A 96 15.58 -8.66 -43.35
CA THR A 96 15.47 -9.35 -44.63
C THR A 96 16.84 -9.72 -45.20
N ALA A 97 17.80 -8.80 -45.18
CA ALA A 97 19.16 -9.07 -45.66
C ALA A 97 19.84 -10.18 -44.86
N ASN A 98 19.72 -10.16 -43.53
CA ASN A 98 20.28 -11.18 -42.65
C ASN A 98 19.62 -12.55 -42.87
N GLN A 99 18.30 -12.59 -43.08
CA GLN A 99 17.58 -13.82 -43.42
C GLN A 99 18.05 -14.40 -44.76
N ALA A 100 18.24 -13.57 -45.77
CA ALA A 100 18.77 -14.01 -47.06
C ALA A 100 20.19 -14.58 -46.94
N ALA A 101 21.06 -13.92 -46.16
CA ALA A 101 22.41 -14.42 -45.88
C ALA A 101 22.38 -15.76 -45.13
N LEU A 102 21.52 -15.90 -44.11
CA LEU A 102 21.36 -17.15 -43.36
C LEU A 102 20.90 -18.29 -44.29
N GLN A 103 19.90 -18.04 -45.13
CA GLN A 103 19.42 -19.03 -46.10
C GLN A 103 20.51 -19.45 -47.08
N GLN A 104 21.35 -18.51 -47.52
CA GLN A 104 22.46 -18.80 -48.41
C GLN A 104 23.49 -19.71 -47.72
N SER A 105 23.91 -19.38 -46.50
CA SER A 105 24.85 -20.21 -45.73
C SER A 105 24.28 -21.59 -45.41
N GLN A 106 22.98 -21.70 -45.13
CA GLN A 106 22.32 -22.99 -44.93
C GLN A 106 22.33 -23.85 -46.19
N LYS A 107 22.07 -23.25 -47.36
CA LYS A 107 22.16 -23.96 -48.65
C LYS A 107 23.58 -24.40 -48.97
N GLU A 108 24.58 -23.60 -48.58
CA GLU A 108 26.00 -23.95 -48.74
C GLU A 108 26.41 -25.14 -47.85
N LEU A 109 25.91 -25.22 -46.61
CA LEU A 109 26.17 -26.37 -45.73
C LEU A 109 25.47 -27.67 -46.17
N GLN A 110 24.38 -27.57 -46.92
CA GLN A 110 23.61 -28.73 -47.41
C GLN A 110 24.15 -29.29 -48.73
N ARG A 111 25.12 -28.62 -49.36
CA ARG A 111 25.81 -29.07 -50.58
C ARG A 111 27.00 -29.95 -50.22
#